data_AF-A0A2H0UIY1-F1
#
_entry.id   AF-A0A2H0UIY1-F1
#
_cell.length_a   1.000
_cell.length_b   1.000
_cell.length_c   1.000
_cell.angle_alpha   90.00
_cell.angle_beta   90.00
_cell.angle_gamma   90.00
#
_symmetry.space_group_name_H-M   'P 1'
#
loop_
_entity.id
_entity.type
_entity.pdbx_description
1 polymer ?
#
loop_
_entity_poly.entity_id
_entity_poly.type
_entity_poly.pdbx_seq_one_letter_code
_entity_poly.pdbx_strand_id
1 'polypeptide(L)'
;MERAPKYIIGIIIVILLRLLPHPPNVEPITATLMPFAKKWGILSGAVFGVLTVLVFDVITRSIGPWSLFTAGAYALLGIFAGLYFSRVDGSRTHYVMFAVIGTLFYDAVTGLTVGPLFFDQPFMSALVGQIPFTLYHLAGNVVLAVVLSPLIERWLIQNPKLDTSHIFWALRLGSNTK
;
A
#
# COMPACT_ATOMS: atom_id res chain seq x y z
N MET A 1 9.99 16.57 8.74
CA MET A 1 9.26 15.84 9.80
C MET A 1 7.74 16.11 9.81
N GLU A 2 7.18 17.00 8.98
CA GLU A 2 5.75 17.37 8.98
C GLU A 2 4.76 16.27 8.59
N ARG A 3 5.24 15.18 7.99
CA ARG A 3 4.40 14.15 7.33
C ARG A 3 4.25 12.87 8.16
N ALA A 4 4.99 12.75 9.25
CA ALA A 4 5.06 11.52 10.05
C ALA A 4 3.69 11.07 10.62
N PRO A 5 2.82 11.96 11.14
CA PRO A 5 1.51 11.56 11.63
C PRO A 5 0.66 10.95 10.51
N LYS A 6 0.71 11.53 9.30
CA LYS A 6 -0.02 11.02 8.13
C LYS A 6 0.44 9.62 7.76
N TYR A 7 1.75 9.36 7.79
CA TYR A 7 2.32 8.02 7.61
C TYR A 7 1.83 7.02 8.65
N ILE A 8 1.90 7.37 9.92
CA ILE A 8 1.47 6.50 11.02
C ILE A 8 -0.01 6.15 10.85
N ILE A 9 -0.86 7.13 10.58
CA ILE A 9 -2.29 6.90 10.35
C ILE A 9 -2.51 6.01 9.12
N GLY A 10 -1.81 6.24 8.01
CA GLY A 10 -1.91 5.40 6.82
C GLY A 10 -1.52 3.95 7.07
N ILE A 11 -0.42 3.74 7.80
CA ILE A 11 0.05 2.40 8.20
C ILE A 11 -0.99 1.73 9.13
N ILE A 12 -1.52 2.46 10.12
CA ILE A 12 -2.56 1.94 11.02
C ILE A 12 -3.82 1.55 10.24
N ILE A 13 -4.29 2.38 9.30
CA ILE A 13 -5.45 2.06 8.45
C ILE A 13 -5.20 0.74 7.71
N VAL A 14 -4.03 0.61 7.08
CA VAL A 14 -3.67 -0.61 6.34
C VAL A 14 -3.66 -1.82 7.26
N ILE A 15 -2.99 -1.75 8.42
CA ILE A 15 -2.89 -2.86 9.36
C ILE A 15 -4.27 -3.26 9.87
N LEU A 16 -5.09 -2.30 10.33
CA LEU A 16 -6.41 -2.60 10.88
C LEU A 16 -7.31 -3.27 9.85
N LEU A 17 -7.34 -2.75 8.62
CA LEU A 17 -8.14 -3.33 7.55
C LEU A 17 -7.65 -4.74 7.15
N ARG A 18 -6.33 -5.00 7.20
CA ARG A 18 -5.76 -6.35 6.96
C ARG A 18 -6.01 -7.35 8.09
N LEU A 19 -6.31 -6.87 9.30
CA LEU A 19 -6.67 -7.73 10.44
C LEU A 19 -8.16 -8.09 10.44
N LEU A 20 -9.01 -7.34 9.74
CA LEU A 20 -10.42 -7.69 9.60
C LEU A 20 -10.58 -8.92 8.72
N PRO A 21 -11.62 -9.75 8.93
CA PRO A 21 -11.94 -10.83 8.00
C PRO A 21 -12.20 -10.24 6.62
N HIS A 22 -11.30 -10.51 5.70
CA HIS A 22 -11.41 -10.11 4.32
C HIS A 22 -11.00 -11.26 3.42
N PRO A 23 -11.46 -11.25 2.17
CA PRO A 23 -11.01 -12.24 1.22
C PRO A 23 -9.51 -12.17 0.94
N PRO A 24 -8.86 -13.28 0.55
CA PRO A 24 -7.42 -13.32 0.31
C PRO A 24 -6.98 -12.24 -0.70
N ASN A 25 -5.92 -11.51 -0.36
CA ASN A 25 -5.30 -10.48 -1.22
C ASN A 25 -6.22 -9.32 -1.63
N VAL A 26 -7.31 -9.09 -0.91
CA VAL A 26 -8.02 -7.81 -0.97
C VAL A 26 -7.47 -6.93 0.13
N GLU A 27 -6.31 -6.31 -0.14
CA GLU A 27 -5.58 -5.53 0.85
C GLU A 27 -5.50 -4.04 0.47
N PRO A 28 -5.60 -3.12 1.45
CA PRO A 28 -5.60 -1.68 1.19
C PRO A 28 -4.22 -1.10 0.91
N ILE A 29 -3.15 -1.91 0.84
CA ILE A 29 -1.78 -1.41 0.65
C ILE A 29 -1.69 -0.64 -0.67
N THR A 30 -2.12 -1.25 -1.78
CA THR A 30 -2.10 -0.64 -3.12
C THR A 30 -2.90 0.67 -3.16
N ALA A 31 -4.11 0.65 -2.60
CA ALA A 31 -4.97 1.83 -2.57
C ALA A 31 -4.41 2.96 -1.69
N THR A 32 -3.72 2.62 -0.60
CA THR A 32 -3.18 3.61 0.34
C THR A 32 -1.84 4.16 -0.13
N LEU A 33 -0.94 3.35 -0.71
CA LEU A 33 0.38 3.86 -1.11
C LEU A 33 0.29 4.89 -2.25
N MET A 34 -0.69 4.77 -3.15
CA MET A 34 -0.80 5.63 -4.34
C MET A 34 -0.87 7.13 -3.97
N PRO A 35 -1.79 7.59 -3.09
CA PRO A 35 -1.79 8.98 -2.60
C PRO A 35 -0.50 9.44 -1.94
N PHE A 36 0.17 8.57 -1.18
CA PHE A 36 1.44 8.88 -0.53
C PHE A 36 2.54 9.10 -1.56
N ALA A 37 2.67 8.18 -2.51
CA ALA A 37 3.63 8.26 -3.60
C ALA A 37 3.37 9.47 -4.51
N LYS A 38 2.10 9.74 -4.84
CA LYS A 38 1.69 10.93 -5.60
C LYS A 38 2.13 12.23 -4.92
N LYS A 39 1.86 12.37 -3.62
CA LYS A 39 2.13 13.63 -2.90
C LYS A 39 3.61 13.85 -2.62
N TRP A 40 4.36 12.78 -2.33
CA TRP A 40 5.71 12.88 -1.77
C TRP A 40 6.78 12.09 -2.55
N GLY A 41 6.43 11.53 -3.70
CA GLY A 41 7.35 10.94 -4.66
C GLY A 41 7.74 9.49 -4.39
N ILE A 42 8.74 9.05 -5.16
CA ILE A 42 9.26 7.68 -5.25
C ILE A 42 9.61 7.10 -3.88
N LEU A 43 10.45 7.80 -3.11
CA LEU A 43 10.92 7.31 -1.82
C LEU A 43 9.75 7.13 -0.83
N SER A 44 8.76 8.00 -0.92
CA SER A 44 7.58 7.94 -0.07
C SER A 44 6.75 6.69 -0.33
N GLY A 45 6.48 6.39 -1.61
CA GLY A 45 5.77 5.17 -1.99
C GLY A 45 6.53 3.91 -1.56
N ALA A 46 7.83 3.86 -1.84
CA ALA A 46 8.67 2.70 -1.57
C ALA A 46 8.73 2.37 -0.07
N VAL A 47 9.03 3.38 0.76
CA VAL A 47 9.13 3.21 2.22
C VAL A 47 7.77 2.82 2.80
N PHE A 48 6.68 3.42 2.33
CA PHE A 48 5.34 3.06 2.79
C PHE A 48 5.02 1.58 2.50
N GLY A 49 5.29 1.12 1.28
CA GLY A 49 5.09 -0.27 0.88
C GLY A 49 5.90 -1.25 1.73
N VAL A 50 7.20 -0.98 1.92
CA VAL A 50 8.09 -1.84 2.73
C VAL A 50 7.61 -1.90 4.19
N LEU A 51 7.36 -0.74 4.81
CA LEU A 51 6.98 -0.67 6.21
C LEU A 51 5.63 -1.32 6.48
N THR A 52 4.64 -1.14 5.62
CA THR A 52 3.31 -1.75 5.83
C THR A 52 3.34 -3.28 5.79
N VAL A 53 4.17 -3.87 4.94
CA VAL A 53 4.39 -5.32 4.92
C VAL A 53 5.11 -5.79 6.17
N LEU A 54 6.28 -5.22 6.46
CA LEU A 54 7.13 -5.66 7.57
C LEU A 54 6.45 -5.48 8.92
N VAL A 55 5.78 -4.34 9.14
CA VAL A 55 5.07 -4.09 10.40
C VAL A 55 3.92 -5.08 10.57
N PHE A 56 3.16 -5.36 9.51
CA PHE A 56 2.09 -6.34 9.58
C PHE A 56 2.64 -7.73 9.92
N ASP A 57 3.65 -8.21 9.19
CA ASP A 57 4.24 -9.54 9.38
C ASP A 57 4.85 -9.71 10.78
N VAL A 58 5.43 -8.65 11.34
CA VAL A 58 5.91 -8.66 12.74
C VAL A 58 4.75 -8.76 13.73
N ILE A 59 3.67 -7.99 13.53
CA ILE A 59 2.49 -7.99 14.41
C ILE A 59 1.79 -9.36 14.39
N THR A 60 1.63 -9.96 13.21
CA THR A 60 0.97 -11.27 13.02
C THR A 60 1.91 -12.44 13.29
N ARG A 61 3.20 -12.18 13.58
CA ARG A 61 4.27 -13.18 13.72
C ARG A 61 4.39 -14.09 12.49
N SER A 62 4.10 -13.55 11.31
CA SER A 62 4.19 -14.24 10.01
C SER A 62 5.44 -13.80 9.23
N ILE A 63 6.52 -13.44 9.90
CA ILE A 63 7.77 -13.08 9.23
C ILE A 63 8.40 -14.33 8.58
N GLY A 64 8.81 -14.21 7.32
CA GLY A 64 9.45 -15.31 6.59
C GLY A 64 10.10 -14.87 5.28
N PRO A 65 10.61 -15.81 4.47
CA PRO A 65 11.20 -15.48 3.16
C PRO A 65 10.24 -14.69 2.26
N TRP A 66 8.94 -15.03 2.30
CA TRP A 66 7.89 -14.30 1.58
C TRP A 66 7.83 -12.81 1.96
N SER A 67 8.14 -12.44 3.20
CA SER A 67 8.13 -11.03 3.65
C SER A 67 9.10 -10.18 2.83
N LEU A 68 10.27 -10.74 2.45
CA LEU A 68 11.25 -10.03 1.62
C LEU A 68 10.74 -9.82 0.19
N PHE A 69 10.11 -10.83 -0.41
CA PHE A 69 9.52 -10.73 -1.75
C PHE A 69 8.36 -9.76 -1.78
N THR A 70 7.44 -9.87 -0.82
CA THR A 70 6.27 -8.99 -0.71
C THR A 70 6.69 -7.55 -0.44
N ALA A 71 7.62 -7.32 0.49
CA ALA A 71 8.14 -5.97 0.76
C ALA A 71 8.90 -5.41 -0.44
N GLY A 72 9.70 -6.22 -1.13
CA GLY A 72 10.40 -5.84 -2.36
C GLY A 72 9.44 -5.48 -3.50
N ALA A 73 8.41 -6.30 -3.72
CA ALA A 73 7.38 -6.04 -4.73
C ALA A 73 6.63 -4.74 -4.42
N TYR A 74 6.26 -4.49 -3.16
CA TYR A 74 5.63 -3.23 -2.76
C TYR A 74 6.59 -2.03 -2.80
N ALA A 75 7.89 -2.23 -2.56
CA ALA A 75 8.89 -1.19 -2.76
C ALA A 75 8.92 -0.74 -4.24
N LEU A 76 8.97 -1.71 -5.16
CA LEU A 76 8.95 -1.47 -6.60
C LEU A 76 7.64 -0.83 -7.06
N LEU A 77 6.49 -1.29 -6.54
CA LEU A 77 5.21 -0.62 -6.77
C LEU A 77 5.19 0.81 -6.27
N GLY A 78 5.79 1.08 -5.10
CA GLY A 78 5.88 2.43 -4.57
C GLY A 78 6.75 3.36 -5.40
N ILE A 79 7.87 2.83 -5.92
CA ILE A 79 8.71 3.53 -6.89
C ILE A 79 7.89 3.84 -8.15
N PHE A 80 7.21 2.83 -8.69
CA PHE A 80 6.40 2.97 -9.89
C PHE A 80 5.26 3.97 -9.70
N ALA A 81 4.59 3.96 -8.54
CA ALA A 81 3.55 4.93 -8.21
C ALA A 81 4.09 6.36 -8.21
N GLY A 82 5.25 6.60 -7.58
CA GLY A 82 5.89 7.91 -7.56
C GLY A 82 6.25 8.41 -8.96
N LEU A 83 6.75 7.52 -9.82
CA LEU A 83 7.07 7.84 -11.22
C LEU A 83 5.81 8.10 -12.05
N TYR A 84 4.79 7.25 -11.92
CA TYR A 84 3.54 7.35 -12.66
C TYR A 84 2.79 8.65 -12.31
N PHE A 85 2.52 8.88 -11.03
CA PHE A 85 1.77 10.06 -10.56
C PHE A 85 2.56 11.38 -10.63
N SER A 86 3.85 11.34 -11.01
CA SER A 86 4.58 12.55 -11.39
C SER A 86 4.17 13.09 -12.76
N ARG A 87 3.52 12.26 -13.59
CA ARG A 87 3.17 12.57 -14.99
C ARG A 87 1.67 12.65 -15.24
N VAL A 88 0.85 12.17 -14.30
CA VAL A 88 -0.62 12.17 -14.41
C VAL A 88 -1.24 12.78 -13.16
N ASP A 89 -2.49 13.23 -13.28
CA ASP A 89 -3.25 13.65 -12.10
C ASP A 89 -3.65 12.44 -11.22
N GLY A 90 -4.10 12.70 -10.00
CA GLY A 90 -4.67 11.65 -9.14
C GLY A 90 -6.18 11.62 -9.21
N SER A 91 -6.75 11.68 -10.41
CA SER A 91 -8.16 11.34 -10.61
C SER A 91 -8.40 9.85 -10.32
N ARG A 92 -9.67 9.50 -10.11
CA ARG A 92 -10.09 8.10 -9.88
C ARG A 92 -9.64 7.18 -11.01
N THR A 93 -9.70 7.67 -12.25
CA THR A 93 -9.28 6.91 -13.43
C THR A 93 -7.81 6.52 -13.35
N HIS A 94 -6.91 7.46 -13.03
CA HIS A 94 -5.49 7.15 -12.92
C HIS A 94 -5.17 6.25 -11.72
N TYR A 95 -5.89 6.36 -10.60
CA TYR A 95 -5.79 5.40 -9.49
C TYR A 95 -6.20 3.99 -9.91
N VAL A 96 -7.30 3.85 -10.65
CA VAL A 96 -7.76 2.54 -11.16
C VAL A 96 -6.77 1.95 -12.17
N MET A 97 -6.30 2.76 -13.12
CA MET A 97 -5.30 2.32 -14.11
C MET A 97 -4.03 1.84 -13.43
N PHE A 98 -3.53 2.59 -12.45
CA PHE A 98 -2.37 2.17 -11.67
C PHE A 98 -2.66 0.88 -10.90
N ALA A 99 -3.81 0.77 -10.23
CA ALA A 99 -4.17 -0.43 -9.48
C ALA A 99 -4.22 -1.68 -10.37
N VAL A 100 -4.75 -1.58 -11.59
CA VAL A 100 -4.75 -2.70 -12.55
C VAL A 100 -3.33 -3.12 -12.90
N ILE A 101 -2.50 -2.19 -13.38
CA ILE A 101 -1.12 -2.49 -13.80
C ILE A 101 -0.28 -2.98 -12.62
N GLY A 102 -0.42 -2.32 -11.47
CA GLY A 102 0.29 -2.66 -10.24
C GLY A 102 -0.08 -4.03 -9.70
N THR A 103 -1.36 -4.41 -9.77
CA THR A 103 -1.80 -5.76 -9.37
C THR A 103 -1.19 -6.83 -10.26
N LEU A 104 -1.25 -6.64 -11.59
CA LEU A 104 -0.66 -7.59 -12.54
C LEU A 104 0.85 -7.75 -12.31
N PHE A 105 1.56 -6.64 -12.09
CA PHE A 105 2.98 -6.66 -11.76
C PHE A 105 3.25 -7.40 -10.45
N TYR A 106 2.53 -7.06 -9.39
CA TYR A 106 2.72 -7.66 -8.07
C TYR A 106 2.49 -9.16 -8.10
N ASP A 107 1.41 -9.59 -8.74
CA ASP A 107 1.03 -11.00 -8.86
C ASP A 107 2.01 -11.79 -9.74
N ALA A 108 2.51 -11.18 -10.82
CA ALA A 108 3.56 -11.79 -11.63
C ALA A 108 4.85 -11.97 -10.81
N VAL A 109 5.24 -10.95 -10.04
CA VAL A 109 6.45 -11.01 -9.22
C VAL A 109 6.31 -11.97 -8.06
N THR A 110 5.18 -11.99 -7.36
CA THR A 110 5.03 -12.82 -6.14
C THR A 110 4.52 -14.22 -6.48
N GLY A 111 3.41 -14.32 -7.20
CA GLY A 111 2.72 -15.57 -7.50
C GLY A 111 3.47 -16.49 -8.46
N LEU A 112 4.17 -15.94 -9.46
CA LEU A 112 4.91 -16.75 -10.44
C LEU A 112 6.36 -17.03 -10.04
N THR A 113 6.85 -16.46 -8.92
CA THR A 113 8.24 -16.69 -8.47
C THR A 113 8.32 -17.44 -7.14
N VAL A 114 7.53 -17.08 -6.12
CA VAL A 114 7.73 -17.63 -4.77
C VAL A 114 7.47 -19.14 -4.75
N GLY A 115 6.37 -19.59 -5.36
CA GLY A 115 6.06 -21.02 -5.50
C GLY A 115 7.15 -21.78 -6.24
N PRO A 116 7.45 -21.43 -7.51
CA PRO A 116 8.46 -22.13 -8.29
C PRO A 116 9.89 -22.08 -7.74
N LEU A 117 10.29 -20.98 -7.10
CA LEU A 117 11.66 -20.82 -6.59
C LEU A 117 11.89 -21.47 -5.21
N PHE A 118 10.86 -21.57 -4.36
CA PHE A 118 11.02 -22.00 -2.97
C PHE A 118 10.29 -23.29 -2.60
N PHE A 119 9.34 -23.73 -3.42
CA PHE A 119 8.46 -24.86 -3.09
C PHE A 119 8.39 -25.91 -4.20
N ASP A 120 9.34 -25.86 -5.15
CA ASP A 120 9.41 -26.77 -6.32
C ASP A 120 8.08 -26.86 -7.10
N GLN A 121 7.26 -25.80 -7.03
CA GLN A 121 5.98 -25.77 -7.71
C GLN A 121 6.21 -25.70 -9.22
N PRO A 122 5.65 -26.60 -10.04
CA PRO A 122 5.75 -26.49 -11.48
C PRO A 122 5.22 -25.13 -11.97
N PHE A 123 5.97 -24.43 -12.82
CA PHE A 123 5.59 -23.09 -13.29
C PHE A 123 4.18 -23.04 -13.89
N MET A 124 3.78 -24.06 -14.66
CA MET A 124 2.43 -24.13 -15.24
C MET A 124 1.34 -24.27 -14.17
N SER A 125 1.62 -24.95 -13.07
CA SER A 125 0.69 -25.03 -11.93
C SER A 125 0.55 -23.66 -11.26
N ALA A 126 1.68 -22.96 -11.02
CA ALA A 126 1.68 -21.60 -10.49
C ALA A 126 0.88 -20.65 -11.39
N LEU A 127 1.14 -20.68 -12.70
CA LEU A 127 0.47 -19.82 -13.68
C LEU A 127 -1.06 -20.05 -13.73
N VAL A 128 -1.51 -21.30 -13.79
CA VAL A 128 -2.94 -21.62 -13.85
C VAL A 128 -3.63 -21.26 -12.54
N GLY A 129 -3.01 -21.53 -11.39
CA GLY A 129 -3.51 -21.13 -10.08
C GLY A 129 -3.56 -19.60 -9.90
N GLN A 130 -2.63 -18.88 -10.54
CA GLN A 130 -2.55 -17.43 -10.46
C GLN A 130 -3.69 -16.72 -11.17
N ILE A 131 -4.28 -17.29 -12.23
CA ILE A 131 -5.36 -16.64 -13.00
C ILE A 131 -6.57 -16.28 -12.11
N PRO A 132 -7.24 -17.23 -11.43
CA PRO A 132 -8.39 -16.89 -10.58
C PRO A 132 -8.00 -15.98 -9.42
N PHE A 133 -6.79 -16.17 -8.86
CA PHE A 133 -6.26 -15.31 -7.80
C PHE A 133 -6.09 -13.86 -8.26
N THR A 134 -5.51 -13.64 -9.44
CA THR A 134 -5.25 -12.31 -9.98
C THR A 134 -6.53 -11.62 -10.39
N LEU A 135 -7.52 -12.33 -10.96
CA LEU A 135 -8.83 -11.74 -11.23
C LEU A 135 -9.49 -11.26 -9.94
N TYR A 136 -9.35 -12.03 -8.87
CA TYR A 136 -9.88 -11.69 -7.55
C TYR A 136 -9.16 -10.47 -6.94
N HIS A 137 -7.83 -10.48 -6.97
CA HIS A 137 -7.00 -9.38 -6.49
C HIS A 137 -7.26 -8.09 -7.27
N LEU A 138 -7.41 -8.17 -8.60
CA LEU A 138 -7.77 -7.05 -9.46
C LEU A 138 -9.10 -6.43 -9.06
N ALA A 139 -10.14 -7.24 -8.86
CA ALA A 139 -11.45 -6.74 -8.45
C ALA A 139 -11.35 -5.97 -7.11
N GLY A 140 -10.65 -6.54 -6.13
CA GLY A 140 -10.41 -5.89 -4.84
C GLY A 140 -9.66 -4.56 -4.98
N ASN A 141 -8.52 -4.56 -5.68
CA ASN A 141 -7.70 -3.35 -5.84
C ASN A 141 -8.39 -2.28 -6.66
N VAL A 142 -9.19 -2.63 -7.67
CA VAL A 142 -9.99 -1.65 -8.43
C VAL A 142 -11.03 -0.99 -7.53
N VAL A 143 -11.78 -1.77 -6.75
CA VAL A 143 -12.78 -1.21 -5.81
C VAL A 143 -12.13 -0.29 -4.78
N LEU A 144 -11.02 -0.74 -4.18
CA LEU A 144 -10.28 0.07 -3.21
C LEU A 144 -9.64 1.30 -3.86
N ALA A 145 -9.17 1.23 -5.11
CA ALA A 145 -8.63 2.38 -5.83
C ALA A 145 -9.70 3.45 -6.15
N VAL A 146 -10.93 3.02 -6.50
CA VAL A 146 -12.04 3.96 -6.75
C VAL A 146 -12.48 4.67 -5.47
N VAL A 147 -12.48 3.96 -4.34
CA VAL A 147 -13.06 4.45 -3.09
C VAL A 147 -12.01 4.96 -2.12
N LEU A 148 -11.08 4.09 -1.71
CA LEU A 148 -10.14 4.36 -0.63
C LEU A 148 -9.05 5.36 -1.05
N SER A 149 -8.49 5.27 -2.26
CA SER A 149 -7.40 6.18 -2.67
C SER A 149 -7.81 7.66 -2.67
N PRO A 150 -8.96 8.07 -3.26
CA PRO A 150 -9.42 9.45 -3.17
C PRO A 150 -9.77 9.88 -1.74
N LEU A 151 -10.28 8.97 -0.91
CA LEU A 151 -10.59 9.27 0.49
C LEU A 151 -9.32 9.52 1.30
N ILE A 152 -8.32 8.66 1.18
CA ILE A 152 -7.01 8.85 1.81
C ILE A 152 -6.39 10.15 1.34
N GLU A 153 -6.43 10.44 0.03
CA GLU A 153 -5.90 11.69 -0.48
C GLU A 153 -6.59 12.91 0.17
N ARG A 154 -7.93 12.95 0.14
CA ARG A 154 -8.70 14.09 0.63
C ARG A 154 -8.58 14.28 2.14
N TRP A 155 -8.77 13.22 2.91
CA TRP A 155 -8.96 13.30 4.36
C TRP A 155 -7.67 13.18 5.17
N LEU A 156 -6.68 12.47 4.64
CA LEU A 156 -5.41 12.24 5.31
C LEU A 156 -4.29 13.09 4.71
N ILE A 157 -4.05 12.97 3.41
CA ILE A 157 -2.90 13.61 2.76
C ILE A 157 -3.05 15.13 2.68
N GLN A 158 -4.21 15.60 2.22
CA GLN A 158 -4.50 17.02 2.02
C GLN A 158 -4.92 17.75 3.30
N ASN A 159 -5.07 17.06 4.43
CA ASN A 159 -5.53 17.66 5.68
C ASN A 159 -4.37 18.35 6.43
N PRO A 160 -4.37 19.68 6.59
CA PRO A 160 -3.28 20.41 7.24
C PRO A 160 -3.27 20.23 8.76
N LYS A 161 -4.40 19.86 9.38
CA LYS A 161 -4.48 19.63 10.83
C LYS A 161 -3.64 18.43 11.29
N LEU A 162 -3.30 17.55 10.35
CA LEU A 162 -2.50 16.35 10.58
C LEU A 162 -1.01 16.57 10.29
N ASP A 163 -0.59 17.80 9.99
CA ASP A 163 0.82 18.12 9.87
C ASP A 163 1.46 18.20 11.27
N THR A 164 2.70 17.72 11.39
CA THR A 164 3.42 17.65 12.69
C THR A 164 3.50 19.00 13.40
N SER A 165 3.65 20.10 12.65
CA SER A 165 3.69 21.46 13.18
C SER A 165 2.38 21.83 13.89
N HIS A 166 1.24 21.51 13.27
CA HIS A 166 -0.08 21.76 13.83
C HIS A 166 -0.36 20.90 15.07
N ILE A 167 0.01 19.61 15.04
CA ILE A 167 -0.14 18.71 16.20
C ILE A 167 0.72 19.16 17.36
N PHE A 168 1.99 19.49 17.12
CA PHE A 168 2.91 19.93 18.16
C PHE A 168 2.45 21.25 18.80
N TRP A 169 1.95 22.19 17.99
CA TRP A 169 1.37 23.44 18.49
C TRP A 169 0.14 23.19 19.38
N ALA A 170 -0.79 22.32 18.96
CA ALA A 170 -1.99 21.99 19.75
C ALA A 170 -1.62 21.34 21.11
N LEU A 171 -0.62 20.44 21.12
CA LEU A 171 -0.13 19.82 22.35
C LEU A 171 0.51 20.84 23.31
N ARG A 172 1.24 21.83 22.80
CA ARG A 172 1.83 22.91 23.60
C ARG A 172 0.80 23.85 24.23
N LEU A 173 -0.30 24.14 23.54
CA LEU A 173 -1.34 25.00 24.11
C LEU A 173 -2.18 24.27 25.17
N GLY A 174 -2.45 22.98 24.97
CA GLY A 174 -3.11 22.16 25.98
C GLY A 174 -2.27 21.93 27.26
N SER A 175 -0.95 22.13 27.20
CA SER A 175 -0.07 22.04 28.38
C SER A 175 0.03 23.34 29.17
N ASN A 176 -0.26 24.50 28.57
CA ASN A 176 -0.16 25.82 29.23
C ASN A 176 -1.47 26.29 29.88
N THR A 177 -2.54 25.50 29.81
CA THR A 177 -3.83 25.77 30.46
C THR A 177 -4.05 24.93 31.73
N LYS A 178 -2.96 24.51 32.39
CA LYS A 178 -3.01 23.87 33.71
C LYS A 178 -2.18 24.67 34.71
#